data_AF-A0AAE0K1N8-F1
#
_entry.id   AF-A0AAE0K1N8-F1
#
_cell.length_a   1.000
_cell.length_b   1.000
_cell.length_c   1.000
_cell.angle_alpha   90.00
_cell.angle_beta   90.00
_cell.angle_gamma   90.00
#
_symmetry.space_group_name_H-M   'P 1'
#
loop_
_entity.id
_entity.type
_entity.pdbx_description
1 polymer ?
#
loop_
_entity_poly.entity_id
_entity_poly.type
_entity_poly.pdbx_seq_one_letter_code
_entity_poly.pdbx_strand_id
1 'polypeptide(L)'
;MGSWDVYCAICGGPTIDVEVARKPRTQRFKRRRAREAAKRKAENMPDNHPVHFPSDTETMEERETRKAAGEALSSEDDSDSGESLCSEEEDSTYDPEILSEEDAAWTRSIKVLGCSPGEPTEEKVFITGDYHYTNYGRVEAQDTEPDSNVEALDLACYYDYTGSSTVVFPFHPCCWELLVRRITGGTDFYQLNKAALYNIMTGLSSECSQRLALDYGNPCPQDEQFWGSFPGEEIFAKQPTGDGTFEALVRTAISSNEFRLPAWHPEEDRLTSIRSGRDVFRAVPYDIIYQITELTPTSAVLALCKASRVVHALLRGNVGFWRHRIARELPWFYELIPLMSDPERVSDLNLTKVLSWARKVSEPRLGMSGPFMSLANRRRIWTVCEQLAELYRKQTSESNEAALRATDDV
;
A
#
# COMPACT_ATOMS: atom_id res chain seq x y z
N MET A 1 8.91 -29.94 13.14
CA MET A 1 8.55 -28.51 13.05
C MET A 1 7.54 -28.39 11.90
N GLY A 2 6.46 -27.64 12.07
CA GLY A 2 5.49 -27.43 10.97
C GLY A 2 6.09 -26.54 9.89
N SER A 3 5.61 -26.65 8.64
CA SER A 3 5.91 -25.68 7.58
C SER A 3 5.32 -24.31 7.95
N TRP A 4 5.73 -23.25 7.26
CA TRP A 4 5.16 -21.90 7.39
C TRP A 4 5.20 -21.23 6.02
N ASP A 5 4.54 -20.09 5.83
CA ASP A 5 4.67 -19.30 4.61
C ASP A 5 5.71 -18.19 4.76
N VAL A 6 6.20 -17.72 3.63
CA VAL A 6 7.15 -16.61 3.58
C VAL A 6 6.47 -15.43 2.91
N TYR A 7 6.73 -14.23 3.43
CA TYR A 7 6.12 -13.01 2.90
C TYR A 7 7.15 -12.17 2.15
N CYS A 8 6.68 -11.30 1.27
CA CYS A 8 7.52 -10.37 0.55
C CYS A 8 8.15 -9.36 1.51
N ALA A 9 9.46 -9.18 1.42
CA ALA A 9 10.24 -8.31 2.29
C ALA A 9 9.77 -6.85 2.26
N ILE A 10 9.20 -6.41 1.14
CA ILE A 10 8.78 -5.02 0.90
C ILE A 10 7.29 -4.81 1.20
N CYS A 11 6.39 -5.67 0.71
CA CYS A 11 4.96 -5.44 0.88
C CYS A 11 4.32 -6.21 2.04
N GLY A 12 5.02 -7.20 2.60
CA GLY A 12 4.49 -8.10 3.64
C GLY A 12 3.35 -8.99 3.14
N GLY A 13 3.14 -9.04 1.82
CA GLY A 13 2.10 -9.84 1.18
C GLY A 13 2.57 -11.26 0.84
N PRO A 14 1.67 -12.10 0.32
CA PRO A 14 1.92 -13.51 0.06
C PRO A 14 2.95 -13.71 -1.05
N THR A 15 3.76 -14.76 -0.93
CA THR A 15 4.66 -15.24 -1.98
C THR A 15 4.18 -16.55 -2.64
N ILE A 16 2.95 -16.92 -2.34
CA ILE A 16 2.27 -18.14 -2.78
C ILE A 16 1.04 -17.81 -3.63
N ASP A 17 0.45 -18.82 -4.25
CA ASP A 17 -0.88 -18.70 -4.84
C ASP A 17 -1.91 -18.45 -3.74
N VAL A 18 -2.71 -17.39 -3.92
CA VAL A 18 -3.79 -17.06 -3.01
C VAL A 18 -5.10 -17.72 -3.46
N GLU A 19 -5.92 -18.12 -2.50
CA GLU A 19 -7.21 -18.72 -2.81
C GLU A 19 -8.26 -17.65 -3.18
N VAL A 20 -8.78 -17.71 -4.40
CA VAL A 20 -9.94 -16.92 -4.86
C VAL A 20 -11.12 -17.86 -5.01
N ALA A 21 -12.31 -17.47 -4.52
CA ALA A 21 -13.47 -18.33 -4.60
C ALA A 21 -13.85 -18.60 -6.07
N ARG A 22 -14.11 -19.86 -6.41
CA ARG A 22 -14.51 -20.23 -7.79
C ARG A 22 -15.93 -19.82 -8.15
N LYS A 23 -16.75 -19.49 -7.15
CA LYS A 23 -18.16 -19.17 -7.30
C LYS A 23 -18.46 -17.82 -6.63
N PRO A 24 -19.50 -17.10 -7.07
CA PRO A 24 -19.95 -15.89 -6.39
C PRO A 24 -20.36 -16.16 -4.94
N ARG A 25 -20.23 -15.14 -4.09
CA ARG A 25 -20.67 -15.22 -2.68
C ARG A 25 -22.18 -15.39 -2.57
N THR A 26 -22.62 -16.19 -1.59
CA THR A 26 -24.05 -16.39 -1.34
C THR A 26 -24.72 -15.12 -0.84
N GLN A 27 -26.05 -15.04 -0.99
CA GLN A 27 -26.84 -13.95 -0.41
C GLN A 27 -26.75 -13.94 1.12
N ARG A 28 -26.62 -15.13 1.75
CA ARG A 28 -26.40 -15.25 3.20
C ARG A 28 -25.12 -14.56 3.63
N PHE A 29 -24.00 -14.85 2.96
CA PHE A 29 -22.72 -14.19 3.21
C PHE A 29 -22.79 -12.67 3.02
N LYS A 30 -23.37 -12.20 1.90
CA LYS A 30 -23.53 -10.77 1.63
C LYS A 30 -24.37 -10.07 2.72
N ARG A 31 -25.44 -10.71 3.23
CA ARG A 31 -26.24 -10.21 4.36
C ARG A 31 -25.43 -10.17 5.67
N ARG A 32 -24.65 -11.21 5.97
CA ARG A 32 -23.77 -11.27 7.16
C ARG A 32 -22.77 -10.09 7.15
N ARG A 33 -22.05 -9.92 6.04
CA ARG A 33 -21.10 -8.81 5.83
C ARG A 33 -21.75 -7.43 5.98
N ALA A 34 -22.95 -7.25 5.43
CA ALA A 34 -23.68 -5.99 5.53
C ALA A 34 -24.08 -5.66 6.99
N ARG A 35 -24.52 -6.66 7.77
CA ARG A 35 -24.85 -6.49 9.19
C ARG A 35 -23.64 -6.05 10.01
N GLU A 36 -22.48 -6.67 9.77
CA GLU A 36 -21.24 -6.30 10.47
C GLU A 36 -20.70 -4.94 10.07
N ALA A 37 -20.74 -4.60 8.77
CA ALA A 37 -20.37 -3.26 8.31
C ALA A 37 -21.25 -2.19 8.97
N ALA A 38 -22.55 -2.46 9.14
CA ALA A 38 -23.46 -1.58 9.86
C ALA A 38 -23.14 -1.49 11.36
N LYS A 39 -22.82 -2.62 12.01
CA LYS A 39 -22.41 -2.66 13.42
C LYS A 39 -21.13 -1.85 13.66
N ARG A 40 -20.09 -2.05 12.84
CA ARG A 40 -18.83 -1.29 12.93
C ARG A 40 -19.04 0.20 12.79
N LYS A 41 -19.90 0.60 11.84
CA LYS A 41 -20.27 2.00 11.65
C LYS A 41 -21.01 2.57 12.87
N ALA A 42 -21.88 1.80 13.51
CA ALA A 42 -22.56 2.22 14.73
C ALA A 42 -21.60 2.36 15.92
N GLU A 43 -20.57 1.50 15.99
CA GLU A 43 -19.56 1.48 17.04
C GLU A 43 -18.37 2.43 16.78
N ASN A 44 -18.36 3.17 15.66
CA ASN A 44 -17.24 4.01 15.21
C ASN A 44 -15.89 3.25 15.17
N MET A 45 -15.93 1.96 14.84
CA MET A 45 -14.73 1.13 14.74
C MET A 45 -13.90 1.55 13.52
N PRO A 46 -12.55 1.66 13.61
CA PRO A 46 -11.72 2.05 12.47
C PRO A 46 -11.83 1.03 11.33
N ASP A 47 -11.84 1.52 10.07
CA ASP A 47 -12.00 0.71 8.86
C ASP A 47 -10.95 -0.42 8.73
N ASN A 48 -9.79 -0.27 9.37
CA ASN A 48 -8.64 -1.15 9.22
C ASN A 48 -8.50 -2.25 10.28
N HIS A 49 -9.48 -2.42 11.16
CA HIS A 49 -9.50 -3.56 12.07
C HIS A 49 -9.80 -4.85 11.30
N PRO A 50 -8.96 -5.91 11.38
CA PRO A 50 -9.22 -7.20 10.76
C PRO A 50 -10.58 -7.75 11.20
N VAL A 51 -11.29 -8.40 10.27
CA VAL A 51 -12.56 -9.04 10.56
C VAL A 51 -12.33 -10.54 10.54
N HIS A 52 -11.96 -11.11 11.69
CA HIS A 52 -12.08 -12.55 11.86
C HIS A 52 -13.55 -12.87 12.06
N PHE A 53 -14.17 -13.42 11.02
CA PHE A 53 -15.47 -14.06 11.12
C PHE A 53 -15.27 -15.29 12.01
N PRO A 54 -15.89 -15.36 13.19
CA PRO A 54 -16.01 -16.64 13.85
C PRO A 54 -16.69 -17.57 12.84
N SER A 55 -16.09 -18.74 12.61
CA SER A 55 -16.80 -19.91 12.08
C SER A 55 -18.19 -19.96 12.71
N ASP A 56 -19.21 -20.41 11.99
CA ASP A 56 -20.64 -20.46 12.35
C ASP A 56 -20.99 -21.21 13.68
N THR A 57 -20.12 -21.24 14.69
CA THR A 57 -20.50 -21.38 16.09
C THR A 57 -21.20 -20.10 16.54
N GLU A 58 -22.45 -19.90 16.13
CA GLU A 58 -23.36 -19.00 16.84
C GLU A 58 -23.27 -19.32 18.34
N THR A 59 -22.92 -18.34 19.16
CA THR A 59 -22.97 -18.52 20.60
C THR A 59 -24.44 -18.69 21.03
N MET A 60 -24.70 -19.43 22.11
CA MET A 60 -26.09 -19.61 22.60
C MET A 60 -26.80 -18.26 22.82
N GLU A 61 -26.09 -17.23 23.25
CA GLU A 61 -26.62 -15.88 23.49
C GLU A 61 -27.06 -15.17 22.19
N GLU A 62 -26.32 -15.34 21.09
CA GLU A 62 -26.70 -14.80 19.77
C GLU A 62 -27.96 -15.48 19.23
N ARG A 63 -28.09 -16.79 19.46
CA ARG A 63 -29.29 -17.56 19.08
C ARG A 63 -30.53 -17.14 19.88
N GLU A 64 -30.36 -16.84 21.16
CA GLU A 64 -31.44 -16.38 22.05
C GLU A 64 -31.90 -14.96 21.72
N THR A 65 -30.97 -14.04 21.44
CA THR A 65 -31.29 -12.66 21.04
C THR A 65 -32.02 -12.62 19.70
N ARG A 66 -31.67 -13.50 18.75
CA ARG A 66 -32.35 -13.64 17.46
C ARG A 66 -33.78 -14.17 17.61
N LYS A 67 -33.98 -15.14 18.51
CA LYS A 67 -35.31 -15.65 18.90
C LYS A 67 -36.17 -14.57 19.56
N ALA A 68 -35.58 -13.73 20.42
CA ALA A 68 -36.26 -12.64 21.08
C ALA A 68 -36.66 -11.50 20.12
N ALA A 69 -35.90 -11.30 19.04
CA ALA A 69 -36.16 -10.28 18.01
C ALA A 69 -37.26 -10.69 16.99
N GLY A 70 -37.81 -11.90 17.08
CA GLY A 70 -38.87 -12.35 16.17
C GLY A 70 -38.40 -12.64 14.73
N GLU A 71 -37.09 -12.79 14.50
CA GLU A 71 -36.56 -13.31 13.25
C GLU A 71 -36.90 -14.81 13.17
N ALA A 72 -38.02 -15.13 12.52
CA ALA A 72 -38.38 -16.51 12.24
C ALA A 72 -37.26 -17.17 11.41
N LEU A 73 -36.73 -18.30 11.92
CA LEU A 73 -35.97 -19.24 11.11
C LEU A 73 -36.89 -19.73 9.99
N SER A 74 -36.85 -19.13 8.81
CA SER A 74 -37.29 -19.81 7.61
C SER A 74 -36.32 -20.95 7.40
N SER A 75 -36.74 -22.16 7.79
CA SER A 75 -36.08 -23.44 7.47
C SER A 75 -36.11 -23.76 5.96
N GLU A 76 -36.10 -22.75 5.11
CA GLU A 76 -36.27 -22.83 3.65
C GLU A 76 -35.02 -22.41 2.88
N ASP A 77 -33.95 -21.93 3.55
CA ASP A 77 -32.67 -21.57 2.89
C ASP A 77 -31.57 -22.63 3.07
N ASP A 78 -31.83 -23.74 3.78
CA ASP A 78 -30.91 -24.88 3.94
C ASP A 78 -31.16 -26.00 2.90
N SER A 79 -32.02 -25.75 1.91
CA SER A 79 -32.22 -26.66 0.76
C SER A 79 -31.85 -25.98 -0.57
N ASP A 80 -30.74 -25.26 -0.61
CA ASP A 80 -30.12 -24.94 -1.89
C ASP A 80 -29.07 -26.01 -2.26
N SER A 81 -29.22 -26.45 -3.49
CA SER A 81 -28.50 -27.50 -4.21
C SER A 81 -26.98 -27.54 -3.96
N GLY A 82 -26.35 -28.69 -4.22
CA GLY A 82 -24.90 -28.93 -4.11
C GLY A 82 -23.99 -28.08 -5.01
N GLU A 83 -24.44 -26.89 -5.40
CA GLU A 83 -23.75 -25.90 -6.22
C GLU A 83 -23.39 -24.60 -5.48
N SER A 84 -23.74 -24.41 -4.20
CA SER A 84 -23.31 -23.26 -3.39
C SER A 84 -21.91 -23.46 -2.76
N LEU A 85 -21.19 -22.36 -2.46
CA LEU A 85 -19.99 -22.40 -1.60
C LEU A 85 -20.36 -22.90 -0.20
N CYS A 86 -19.47 -23.66 0.44
CA CYS A 86 -19.61 -23.98 1.86
C CYS A 86 -19.15 -22.79 2.73
N SER A 87 -19.59 -22.75 3.99
CA SER A 87 -19.26 -21.65 4.93
C SER A 87 -17.75 -21.46 5.11
N GLU A 88 -16.98 -22.56 5.11
CA GLU A 88 -15.51 -22.52 5.23
C GLU A 88 -14.86 -21.86 4.00
N GLU A 89 -15.22 -22.29 2.78
CA GLU A 89 -14.77 -21.64 1.53
C GLU A 89 -15.22 -20.17 1.46
N GLU A 90 -16.37 -19.82 2.03
CA GLU A 90 -16.82 -18.43 2.08
C GLU A 90 -15.93 -17.53 2.94
N ASP A 91 -15.36 -18.08 4.00
CA ASP A 91 -14.56 -17.35 4.98
C ASP A 91 -13.05 -17.44 4.75
N SER A 92 -12.57 -18.41 3.95
CA SER A 92 -11.14 -18.66 3.71
C SER A 92 -10.64 -18.35 2.30
N THR A 93 -11.45 -17.72 1.45
CA THR A 93 -11.05 -17.33 0.08
C THR A 93 -11.31 -15.83 -0.19
N TYR A 94 -10.70 -15.26 -1.23
CA TYR A 94 -11.01 -13.91 -1.71
C TYR A 94 -12.28 -13.86 -2.58
N ASP A 95 -12.95 -12.70 -2.60
CA ASP A 95 -14.15 -12.50 -3.44
C ASP A 95 -13.79 -12.36 -4.93
N PRO A 96 -14.26 -13.26 -5.82
CA PRO A 96 -13.97 -13.20 -7.26
C PRO A 96 -14.60 -11.98 -7.96
N GLU A 97 -15.59 -11.31 -7.35
CA GLU A 97 -16.14 -10.04 -7.87
C GLU A 97 -15.18 -8.86 -7.66
N ILE A 98 -14.20 -9.00 -6.75
CA ILE A 98 -13.25 -7.95 -6.36
C ILE A 98 -11.85 -8.21 -6.92
N LEU A 99 -11.41 -9.46 -6.86
CA LEU A 99 -10.07 -9.90 -7.26
C LEU A 99 -10.19 -11.20 -8.07
N SER A 100 -9.74 -11.18 -9.33
CA SER A 100 -9.64 -12.40 -10.14
C SER A 100 -8.35 -13.17 -9.82
N GLU A 101 -8.32 -14.46 -10.17
CA GLU A 101 -7.08 -15.26 -10.09
C GLU A 101 -5.95 -14.65 -10.94
N GLU A 102 -6.29 -14.12 -12.12
CA GLU A 102 -5.32 -13.44 -13.00
C GLU A 102 -4.74 -12.18 -12.34
N ASP A 103 -5.58 -11.37 -11.68
CA ASP A 103 -5.15 -10.17 -10.95
C ASP A 103 -4.27 -10.49 -9.74
N ALA A 104 -4.41 -11.70 -9.18
CA ALA A 104 -3.66 -12.17 -8.02
C ALA A 104 -2.41 -12.97 -8.41
N ALA A 105 -2.27 -13.41 -9.66
CA ALA A 105 -1.19 -14.30 -10.12
C ALA A 105 0.23 -13.70 -9.96
N TRP A 106 0.36 -12.39 -9.80
CA TRP A 106 1.65 -11.75 -9.50
C TRP A 106 2.19 -12.12 -8.11
N THR A 107 1.32 -12.54 -7.18
CA THR A 107 1.72 -12.84 -5.78
C THR A 107 2.69 -14.01 -5.67
N ARG A 108 2.59 -15.01 -6.56
CA ARG A 108 3.54 -16.13 -6.65
C ARG A 108 4.86 -15.80 -7.35
N SER A 109 4.91 -14.69 -8.11
CA SER A 109 6.11 -14.31 -8.86
C SER A 109 7.04 -13.51 -7.96
N ILE A 110 8.13 -14.16 -7.53
CA ILE A 110 9.11 -13.54 -6.63
C ILE A 110 10.51 -13.54 -7.24
N LYS A 111 11.29 -12.54 -6.86
CA LYS A 111 12.75 -12.48 -7.00
C LYS A 111 13.36 -12.49 -5.63
N VAL A 112 14.64 -12.83 -5.55
CA VAL A 112 15.35 -12.94 -4.27
C VAL A 112 16.59 -12.06 -4.27
N LEU A 113 16.83 -11.37 -3.16
CA LEU A 113 18.08 -10.69 -2.87
C LEU A 113 18.92 -11.59 -1.98
N GLY A 114 20.05 -12.08 -2.49
CA GLY A 114 20.94 -13.00 -1.80
C GLY A 114 22.40 -12.54 -1.84
N CYS A 115 23.22 -13.09 -0.95
CA CYS A 115 24.66 -12.85 -0.93
C CYS A 115 25.41 -14.18 -0.98
N SER A 116 26.36 -14.33 -1.90
CA SER A 116 27.26 -15.49 -1.90
C SER A 116 28.10 -15.56 -0.62
N PRO A 117 28.60 -16.74 -0.22
CA PRO A 117 29.35 -16.91 1.02
C PRO A 117 30.53 -15.94 1.20
N GLY A 118 30.66 -15.36 2.40
CA GLY A 118 31.69 -14.38 2.78
C GLY A 118 31.13 -12.99 3.06
N GLU A 119 31.98 -11.96 3.12
CA GLU A 119 31.52 -10.58 3.37
C GLU A 119 30.65 -10.05 2.21
N PRO A 120 29.54 -9.36 2.51
CA PRO A 120 28.60 -8.84 1.51
C PRO A 120 29.19 -7.63 0.77
N THR A 121 29.85 -7.91 -0.36
CA THR A 121 30.30 -6.92 -1.34
C THR A 121 29.34 -6.85 -2.53
N GLU A 122 29.32 -5.75 -3.28
CA GLU A 122 28.41 -5.61 -4.44
C GLU A 122 28.57 -6.72 -5.48
N GLU A 123 29.77 -7.26 -5.64
CA GLU A 123 30.07 -8.36 -6.55
C GLU A 123 29.49 -9.70 -6.08
N LYS A 124 29.27 -9.86 -4.78
CA LYS A 124 28.73 -11.08 -4.16
C LYS A 124 27.23 -11.03 -3.92
N VAL A 125 26.63 -9.84 -3.87
CA VAL A 125 25.18 -9.69 -3.74
C VAL A 125 24.51 -9.75 -5.10
N PHE A 126 23.56 -10.68 -5.23
CA PHE A 126 22.85 -10.96 -6.45
C PHE A 126 21.34 -10.75 -6.29
N ILE A 127 20.71 -10.38 -7.40
CA ILE A 127 19.27 -10.55 -7.60
C ILE A 127 19.15 -11.60 -8.69
N THR A 128 18.56 -12.74 -8.37
CA THR A 128 18.39 -13.85 -9.31
C THR A 128 16.95 -13.96 -9.81
N GLY A 129 16.75 -14.85 -10.79
CA GLY A 129 15.58 -14.99 -11.68
C GLY A 129 14.21 -15.13 -11.01
N ASP A 130 13.24 -15.70 -11.73
CA ASP A 130 11.91 -15.90 -11.17
C ASP A 130 11.93 -17.15 -10.30
N TYR A 131 11.58 -16.99 -9.03
CA TYR A 131 11.48 -18.05 -8.04
C TYR A 131 10.02 -18.28 -7.67
N HIS A 132 9.76 -19.44 -7.12
CA HIS A 132 8.52 -19.72 -6.40
C HIS A 132 8.86 -20.21 -4.99
N TYR A 133 7.95 -19.94 -4.06
CA TYR A 133 8.05 -20.43 -2.71
C TYR A 133 7.87 -21.95 -2.65
N THR A 134 8.68 -22.62 -1.83
CA THR A 134 8.54 -24.04 -1.48
C THR A 134 8.53 -24.20 0.04
N ASN A 135 8.14 -25.38 0.53
CA ASN A 135 7.93 -25.58 1.97
C ASN A 135 9.16 -25.26 2.84
N TYR A 136 8.91 -24.93 4.11
CA TYR A 136 9.92 -24.67 5.15
C TYR A 136 10.81 -23.44 4.90
N GLY A 137 10.26 -22.36 4.35
CA GLY A 137 11.00 -21.13 4.20
C GLY A 137 11.98 -21.12 3.03
N ARG A 138 11.80 -22.02 2.05
CA ARG A 138 12.71 -22.21 0.93
C ARG A 138 12.14 -21.67 -0.37
N VAL A 139 13.01 -21.44 -1.34
CA VAL A 139 12.66 -20.91 -2.66
C VAL A 139 13.43 -21.65 -3.74
N GLU A 140 12.75 -21.96 -4.84
CA GLU A 140 13.31 -22.69 -5.97
C GLU A 140 13.11 -21.91 -7.28
N ALA A 141 14.10 -21.97 -8.17
CA ALA A 141 14.06 -21.25 -9.44
C ALA A 141 13.02 -21.87 -10.39
N GLN A 142 12.26 -21.03 -11.09
CA GLN A 142 11.15 -21.45 -11.95
C GLN A 142 11.60 -22.01 -13.31
N ASP A 143 12.68 -21.47 -13.89
CA ASP A 143 13.24 -21.91 -15.17
C ASP A 143 14.74 -22.15 -15.03
N THR A 144 15.16 -23.41 -15.15
CA THR A 144 16.56 -23.82 -15.15
C THR A 144 17.08 -23.84 -16.60
N GLU A 145 17.75 -22.78 -17.04
CA GLU A 145 18.82 -22.96 -18.03
C GLU A 145 20.08 -23.42 -17.28
N PRO A 146 20.69 -24.56 -17.64
CA PRO A 146 21.64 -25.33 -16.81
C PRO A 146 23.05 -24.72 -16.67
N ASP A 147 23.19 -23.40 -16.65
CA ASP A 147 24.50 -22.72 -16.70
C ASP A 147 24.63 -21.53 -15.73
N SER A 148 23.77 -21.42 -14.72
CA SER A 148 23.90 -20.39 -13.69
C SER A 148 24.53 -20.97 -12.41
N ASN A 149 25.66 -20.41 -11.96
CA ASN A 149 26.36 -20.76 -10.69
C ASN A 149 25.50 -20.62 -9.40
N VAL A 150 24.21 -20.35 -9.53
CA VAL A 150 23.21 -20.23 -8.47
C VAL A 150 22.49 -21.57 -8.23
N GLU A 151 22.58 -22.51 -9.18
CA GLU A 151 21.87 -23.80 -9.21
C GLU A 151 22.18 -24.79 -8.06
N ALA A 152 23.21 -24.53 -7.26
CA ALA A 152 23.62 -25.42 -6.16
C ALA A 152 23.43 -24.82 -4.76
N LEU A 153 22.84 -23.63 -4.65
CA LEU A 153 22.68 -22.96 -3.36
C LEU A 153 21.36 -23.33 -2.70
N ASP A 154 21.43 -23.89 -1.49
CA ASP A 154 20.27 -24.02 -0.62
C ASP A 154 19.89 -22.62 -0.11
N LEU A 155 18.74 -22.10 -0.55
CA LEU A 155 18.30 -20.73 -0.25
C LEU A 155 17.26 -20.75 0.87
N ALA A 156 17.59 -20.10 1.98
CA ALA A 156 16.70 -19.95 3.14
C ALA A 156 16.22 -18.51 3.25
N CYS A 157 14.90 -18.31 3.30
CA CYS A 157 14.33 -16.97 3.42
C CYS A 157 14.47 -16.45 4.84
N TYR A 158 14.95 -15.20 4.99
CA TYR A 158 15.10 -14.45 6.23
C TYR A 158 16.07 -15.00 7.28
N TYR A 159 16.08 -16.31 7.49
CA TYR A 159 16.86 -16.97 8.52
C TYR A 159 17.23 -18.40 8.11
N ASP A 160 18.46 -18.80 8.40
CA ASP A 160 18.94 -20.16 8.17
C ASP A 160 19.07 -20.93 9.48
N TYR A 161 18.24 -21.96 9.64
CA TYR A 161 18.25 -22.82 10.83
C TYR A 161 19.45 -23.77 10.89
N THR A 162 20.03 -24.12 9.74
CA THR A 162 21.08 -25.16 9.67
C THR A 162 22.48 -24.55 9.66
N GLY A 163 22.61 -23.24 9.42
CA GLY A 163 23.89 -22.53 9.26
C GLY A 163 24.65 -22.93 7.99
N SER A 164 23.99 -23.63 7.07
CA SER A 164 24.56 -24.16 5.82
C SER A 164 23.94 -23.56 4.56
N SER A 165 22.85 -22.81 4.71
CA SER A 165 22.07 -22.23 3.63
C SER A 165 22.45 -20.76 3.41
N THR A 166 22.22 -20.26 2.20
CA THR A 166 22.36 -18.82 1.92
C THR A 166 21.07 -18.10 2.32
N VAL A 167 21.19 -17.11 3.21
CA VAL A 167 20.04 -16.29 3.59
C VAL A 167 19.67 -15.34 2.46
N VAL A 168 18.40 -15.37 2.06
CA VAL A 168 17.84 -14.53 1.00
C VAL A 168 16.59 -13.79 1.46
N PHE A 169 16.27 -12.70 0.78
CA PHE A 169 15.07 -11.91 1.02
C PHE A 169 14.18 -11.92 -0.22
N PRO A 170 13.01 -12.58 -0.18
CA PRO A 170 12.11 -12.64 -1.32
C PRO A 170 11.31 -11.34 -1.44
N PHE A 171 11.06 -10.92 -2.68
CA PHE A 171 10.23 -9.75 -2.97
C PHE A 171 9.53 -9.89 -4.32
N HIS A 172 8.39 -9.23 -4.48
CA HIS A 172 7.73 -9.15 -5.78
C HIS A 172 8.42 -8.11 -6.69
N PRO A 173 8.56 -8.38 -8.00
CA PRO A 173 9.16 -7.44 -8.95
C PRO A 173 8.53 -6.03 -8.91
N CYS A 174 7.20 -5.95 -8.82
CA CYS A 174 6.48 -4.68 -8.75
C CYS A 174 6.75 -3.91 -7.45
N CYS A 175 7.05 -4.60 -6.35
CA CYS A 175 7.41 -3.96 -5.08
C CYS A 175 8.84 -3.39 -5.12
N TRP A 176 9.75 -4.08 -5.81
CA TRP A 176 11.09 -3.56 -6.07
C TRP A 176 11.06 -2.32 -6.96
N GLU A 177 10.23 -2.31 -7.99
CA GLU A 177 10.03 -1.11 -8.84
C GLU A 177 9.61 0.10 -8.00
N LEU A 178 8.70 -0.07 -7.03
CA LEU A 178 8.29 1.01 -6.13
C LEU A 178 9.45 1.46 -5.22
N LEU A 179 10.30 0.55 -4.77
CA LEU A 179 11.48 0.87 -3.96
C LEU A 179 12.51 1.67 -4.76
N VAL A 180 12.85 1.20 -5.97
CA VAL A 180 13.71 1.92 -6.93
C VAL A 180 13.18 3.33 -7.14
N ARG A 181 11.88 3.43 -7.45
CA ARG A 181 11.24 4.72 -7.71
C ARG A 181 11.28 5.65 -6.51
N ARG A 182 11.17 5.12 -5.30
CA ARG A 182 11.31 5.93 -4.10
C ARG A 182 12.75 6.42 -3.89
N ILE A 183 13.75 5.59 -4.14
CA ILE A 183 15.16 5.91 -3.85
C ILE A 183 15.76 6.81 -4.93
N THR A 184 15.53 6.49 -6.21
CA THR A 184 16.20 7.14 -7.36
C THR A 184 15.30 8.07 -8.15
N GLY A 185 13.97 7.97 -7.99
CA GLY A 185 12.99 8.64 -8.83
C GLY A 185 12.75 7.98 -10.19
N GLY A 186 13.51 6.94 -10.53
CA GLY A 186 13.42 6.19 -11.79
C GLY A 186 12.69 4.85 -11.66
N THR A 187 12.78 4.02 -12.69
CA THR A 187 12.25 2.64 -12.70
C THR A 187 13.32 1.61 -13.07
N ASP A 188 14.59 2.02 -13.08
CA ASP A 188 15.71 1.14 -13.43
C ASP A 188 16.01 0.17 -12.30
N PHE A 189 15.69 -1.10 -12.55
CA PHE A 189 15.73 -2.20 -11.60
C PHE A 189 17.13 -2.41 -10.96
N TYR A 190 18.20 -2.07 -11.69
CA TYR A 190 19.59 -2.35 -11.29
C TYR A 190 20.33 -1.15 -10.69
N GLN A 191 19.65 -0.01 -10.51
CA GLN A 191 20.29 1.23 -10.07
C GLN A 191 20.64 1.26 -8.57
N LEU A 192 20.11 0.31 -7.78
CA LEU A 192 20.30 0.27 -6.33
C LEU A 192 21.56 -0.51 -5.94
N ASN A 193 22.28 -0.02 -4.93
CA ASN A 193 23.36 -0.76 -4.28
C ASN A 193 22.77 -1.97 -3.55
N LYS A 194 22.94 -3.14 -4.17
CA LYS A 194 22.39 -4.41 -3.68
C LYS A 194 22.98 -4.79 -2.32
N ALA A 195 24.27 -4.54 -2.10
CA ALA A 195 24.96 -4.88 -0.86
C ALA A 195 24.43 -4.08 0.34
N ALA A 196 24.20 -2.77 0.15
CA ALA A 196 23.58 -1.93 1.16
C ALA A 196 22.18 -2.45 1.51
N LEU A 197 21.34 -2.75 0.51
CA LEU A 197 20.00 -3.29 0.75
C LEU A 197 20.03 -4.65 1.45
N TYR A 198 20.93 -5.55 1.06
CA TYR A 198 21.08 -6.85 1.71
C TYR A 198 21.39 -6.67 3.20
N ASN A 199 22.38 -5.82 3.53
CA ASN A 199 22.75 -5.53 4.92
C ASN A 199 21.59 -4.92 5.73
N ILE A 200 20.81 -4.02 5.13
CA ILE A 200 19.62 -3.44 5.76
C ILE A 200 18.61 -4.53 6.07
N MET A 201 18.29 -5.37 5.09
CA MET A 201 17.31 -6.45 5.24
C MET A 201 17.78 -7.49 6.27
N THR A 202 19.08 -7.82 6.30
CA THR A 202 19.66 -8.67 7.35
C THR A 202 19.52 -8.05 8.73
N GLY A 203 19.78 -6.74 8.88
CA GLY A 203 19.61 -6.04 10.16
C GLY A 203 18.16 -5.91 10.62
N LEU A 204 17.19 -6.04 9.71
CA LEU A 204 15.75 -6.02 9.99
C LEU A 204 15.14 -7.42 10.15
N SER A 205 15.92 -8.47 9.86
CA SER A 205 15.50 -9.86 10.00
C SER A 205 15.74 -10.33 11.44
N SER A 206 14.78 -11.04 12.02
CA SER A 206 14.94 -11.67 13.34
C SER A 206 14.97 -13.18 13.21
N GLU A 207 15.43 -13.87 14.26
CA GLU A 207 15.38 -15.33 14.29
C GLU A 207 13.95 -15.83 14.03
N CYS A 208 13.82 -16.81 13.15
CA CYS A 208 12.54 -17.39 12.75
C CYS A 208 11.52 -16.42 12.11
N SER A 209 11.93 -15.24 11.63
CA SER A 209 10.99 -14.30 10.99
C SER A 209 10.57 -14.74 9.58
N GLN A 210 9.33 -14.42 9.20
CA GLN A 210 8.76 -14.67 7.87
C GLN A 210 8.67 -13.39 7.01
N ARG A 211 8.99 -12.25 7.62
CA ARG A 211 8.99 -10.90 7.04
C ARG A 211 9.97 -10.02 7.82
N LEU A 212 10.32 -8.86 7.26
CA LEU A 212 11.19 -7.89 7.94
C LEU A 212 10.44 -7.16 9.07
N ALA A 213 11.17 -6.70 10.07
CA ALA A 213 10.65 -5.86 11.14
C ALA A 213 10.36 -4.42 10.64
N LEU A 214 9.32 -4.26 9.82
CA LEU A 214 8.90 -3.01 9.21
C LEU A 214 7.43 -2.71 9.53
N ASP A 215 7.06 -1.43 9.53
CA ASP A 215 5.65 -1.04 9.54
C ASP A 215 5.08 -1.20 8.13
N TYR A 216 4.35 -2.29 7.90
CA TYR A 216 3.70 -2.62 6.62
C TYR A 216 2.43 -1.81 6.33
N GLY A 217 2.17 -0.76 7.13
CA GLY A 217 1.12 0.21 6.94
C GLY A 217 -0.19 -0.18 7.63
N ASN A 218 -1.21 0.65 7.41
CA ASN A 218 -2.52 0.48 8.00
C ASN A 218 -3.58 0.48 6.87
N PRO A 219 -4.25 -0.65 6.56
CA PRO A 219 -4.20 -1.92 7.30
C PRO A 219 -2.86 -2.66 7.12
N CYS A 220 -2.44 -3.36 8.16
CA CYS A 220 -1.23 -4.18 8.16
C CYS A 220 -1.58 -5.59 7.64
N PRO A 221 -0.79 -6.20 6.75
CA PRO A 221 -0.95 -7.61 6.40
C PRO A 221 -0.84 -8.51 7.62
N GLN A 222 -1.52 -9.65 7.55
CA GLN A 222 -1.45 -10.70 8.57
C GLN A 222 -0.01 -11.15 8.87
N ASP A 223 0.19 -11.66 10.08
CA ASP A 223 1.47 -12.09 10.64
C ASP A 223 1.30 -13.47 11.28
N GLU A 224 0.77 -14.40 10.49
CA GLU A 224 0.40 -15.74 10.94
C GLU A 224 1.35 -16.77 10.35
N GLN A 225 1.29 -18.02 10.82
CA GLN A 225 2.14 -19.09 10.29
C GLN A 225 1.90 -19.37 8.80
N PHE A 226 0.66 -19.18 8.34
CA PHE A 226 0.24 -19.39 6.95
C PHE A 226 -0.58 -18.20 6.47
N TRP A 227 -0.52 -17.93 5.17
CA TRP A 227 -1.34 -16.91 4.55
C TRP A 227 -2.80 -17.39 4.43
N GLY A 228 -3.73 -16.74 5.12
CA GLY A 228 -5.16 -16.86 4.89
C GLY A 228 -5.66 -15.89 3.82
N SER A 229 -6.52 -16.35 2.91
CA SER A 229 -7.21 -15.48 1.96
C SER A 229 -8.55 -15.03 2.53
N PHE A 230 -8.56 -13.96 3.34
CA PHE A 230 -9.80 -13.52 3.98
C PHE A 230 -10.61 -12.54 3.10
N PRO A 231 -11.94 -12.70 2.98
CA PRO A 231 -12.78 -11.75 2.28
C PRO A 231 -12.70 -10.34 2.88
N GLY A 232 -12.49 -9.32 2.06
CA GLY A 232 -12.23 -7.95 2.48
C GLY A 232 -10.75 -7.61 2.67
N GLU A 233 -9.84 -8.57 2.54
CA GLU A 233 -8.40 -8.34 2.60
C GLU A 233 -7.74 -8.37 1.21
N GLU A 234 -8.54 -8.34 0.14
CA GLU A 234 -8.09 -8.42 -1.26
C GLU A 234 -7.07 -7.33 -1.62
N ILE A 235 -7.08 -6.21 -0.89
CA ILE A 235 -6.09 -5.13 -1.04
C ILE A 235 -4.64 -5.64 -0.96
N PHE A 236 -4.35 -6.66 -0.16
CA PHE A 236 -2.99 -7.20 -0.02
C PHE A 236 -2.54 -8.02 -1.23
N ALA A 237 -3.48 -8.64 -1.93
CA ALA A 237 -3.24 -9.45 -3.13
C ALA A 237 -3.47 -8.68 -4.44
N LYS A 238 -3.95 -7.43 -4.39
CA LYS A 238 -4.12 -6.60 -5.59
C LYS A 238 -2.79 -5.98 -6.04
N GLN A 239 -2.42 -6.16 -7.30
CA GLN A 239 -1.14 -5.64 -7.82
C GLN A 239 -1.04 -4.10 -7.69
N PRO A 240 0.03 -3.56 -7.07
CA PRO A 240 0.11 -2.14 -6.75
C PRO A 240 0.46 -1.24 -7.95
N THR A 241 1.15 -1.75 -8.96
CA THR A 241 1.53 -0.94 -10.14
C THR A 241 0.35 -0.72 -11.10
N GLY A 242 -0.69 -1.56 -11.03
CA GLY A 242 -1.88 -1.50 -11.88
C GLY A 242 -1.64 -2.05 -13.29
N ASP A 243 -2.72 -2.26 -14.02
CA ASP A 243 -2.69 -2.47 -15.46
C ASP A 243 -2.63 -1.09 -16.13
N GLY A 244 -1.93 -0.94 -17.27
CA GLY A 244 -1.67 0.36 -17.92
C GLY A 244 -2.90 1.21 -18.30
N THR A 245 -4.11 0.76 -17.97
CA THR A 245 -5.39 1.45 -18.10
C THR A 245 -5.63 2.50 -17.01
N PHE A 246 -4.92 2.42 -15.87
CA PHE A 246 -5.16 3.29 -14.71
C PHE A 246 -4.96 4.78 -15.01
N GLU A 247 -3.98 5.14 -15.86
CA GLU A 247 -3.75 6.53 -16.25
C GLU A 247 -4.98 7.14 -16.95
N ALA A 248 -5.64 6.38 -17.83
CA ALA A 248 -6.84 6.84 -18.53
C ALA A 248 -8.02 7.06 -17.56
N LEU A 249 -8.15 6.19 -16.55
CA LEU A 249 -9.14 6.32 -15.49
C LEU A 249 -8.94 7.61 -14.68
N VAL A 250 -7.70 7.90 -14.28
CA VAL A 250 -7.34 9.11 -13.54
C VAL A 250 -7.60 10.37 -14.37
N ARG A 251 -7.22 10.35 -15.66
CA ARG A 251 -7.52 11.44 -16.61
C ARG A 251 -9.01 11.70 -16.72
N THR A 252 -9.81 10.65 -16.83
CA THR A 252 -11.28 10.74 -16.93
C THR A 252 -11.89 11.32 -15.66
N ALA A 253 -11.44 10.85 -14.48
CA ALA A 253 -11.92 11.36 -13.20
C ALA A 253 -11.68 12.86 -13.06
N ILE A 254 -10.45 13.33 -13.32
CA ILE A 254 -10.07 14.74 -13.16
C ILE A 254 -10.76 15.66 -14.18
N SER A 255 -11.06 15.14 -15.37
CA SER A 255 -11.75 15.90 -16.42
C SER A 255 -13.25 16.11 -16.12
N SER A 256 -13.78 15.48 -15.07
CA SER A 256 -15.16 15.68 -14.65
C SER A 256 -15.40 17.12 -14.16
N ASN A 257 -16.63 17.61 -14.34
CA ASN A 257 -17.00 18.98 -13.97
C ASN A 257 -16.95 19.22 -12.44
N GLU A 258 -16.78 18.17 -11.63
CA GLU A 258 -16.74 18.22 -10.16
C GLU A 258 -15.52 18.97 -9.61
N PHE A 259 -14.41 18.92 -10.37
CA PHE A 259 -13.15 19.53 -10.00
C PHE A 259 -12.99 20.96 -10.50
N ARG A 260 -13.91 21.49 -11.31
CA ARG A 260 -13.77 22.86 -11.81
C ARG A 260 -13.84 23.89 -10.68
N LEU A 261 -13.01 24.91 -10.78
CA LEU A 261 -13.08 26.09 -9.93
C LEU A 261 -14.45 26.74 -10.10
N PRO A 262 -15.21 26.96 -9.01
CA PRO A 262 -16.42 27.76 -9.10
C PRO A 262 -16.08 29.15 -9.65
N ALA A 263 -16.96 29.68 -10.50
CA ALA A 263 -16.87 31.07 -10.92
C ALA A 263 -16.75 31.96 -9.67
N TRP A 264 -15.80 32.89 -9.68
CA TRP A 264 -15.60 33.77 -8.54
C TRP A 264 -16.86 34.65 -8.35
N HIS A 265 -17.56 34.48 -7.24
CA HIS A 265 -18.73 35.28 -6.90
C HIS A 265 -18.35 36.37 -5.87
N PRO A 266 -18.50 37.66 -6.21
CA PRO A 266 -18.17 38.77 -5.30
C PRO A 266 -18.96 38.78 -3.98
N GLU A 267 -20.09 38.07 -3.90
CA GLU A 267 -20.98 38.09 -2.73
C GLU A 267 -20.49 37.19 -1.57
N GLU A 268 -19.79 36.08 -1.86
CA GLU A 268 -19.12 35.26 -0.82
C GLU A 268 -18.06 36.06 -0.05
N ASP A 269 -17.54 37.11 -0.70
CA ASP A 269 -16.53 38.02 -0.17
C ASP A 269 -17.10 39.01 0.87
N ARG A 270 -18.43 39.24 0.88
CA ARG A 270 -19.12 40.16 1.80
C ARG A 270 -19.40 39.55 3.18
N LEU A 271 -19.78 38.27 3.23
CA LEU A 271 -20.09 37.56 4.50
C LEU A 271 -18.84 37.30 5.35
N THR A 272 -17.67 37.16 4.72
CA THR A 272 -16.35 37.00 5.38
C THR A 272 -15.67 38.35 5.69
N SER A 273 -16.05 39.43 5.00
CA SER A 273 -15.54 40.79 5.23
C SER A 273 -15.84 41.34 6.63
N ILE A 274 -16.94 40.91 7.27
CA ILE A 274 -17.40 41.49 8.55
C ILE A 274 -16.49 41.06 9.73
N ARG A 275 -15.70 39.98 9.60
CA ARG A 275 -14.85 39.43 10.68
C ARG A 275 -13.35 39.74 10.57
N SER A 276 -12.89 40.38 9.48
CA SER A 276 -11.47 40.36 9.08
C SER A 276 -10.64 41.60 9.47
N GLY A 277 -11.12 42.44 10.40
CA GLY A 277 -10.45 43.70 10.75
C GLY A 277 -9.05 43.58 11.39
N ARG A 278 -8.59 42.37 11.76
CA ARG A 278 -7.28 42.12 12.41
C ARG A 278 -6.62 40.82 11.93
N ASP A 279 -6.52 40.62 10.62
CA ASP A 279 -5.75 39.47 10.09
C ASP A 279 -4.24 39.71 10.28
N VAL A 280 -3.61 38.95 11.18
CA VAL A 280 -2.18 39.07 11.50
C VAL A 280 -1.28 38.79 10.29
N PHE A 281 -1.75 37.98 9.34
CA PHE A 281 -1.00 37.65 8.13
C PHE A 281 -0.96 38.81 7.13
N ARG A 282 -1.76 39.87 7.32
CA ARG A 282 -1.70 41.07 6.47
C ARG A 282 -0.35 41.79 6.57
N ALA A 283 0.32 41.70 7.71
CA ALA A 283 1.63 42.31 7.95
C ALA A 283 2.80 41.37 7.61
N VAL A 284 2.53 40.10 7.30
CA VAL A 284 3.54 39.09 7.02
C VAL A 284 3.87 39.11 5.52
N PRO A 285 5.16 39.14 5.12
CA PRO A 285 5.54 39.03 3.72
C PRO A 285 5.04 37.72 3.09
N TYR A 286 4.69 37.78 1.81
CA TYR A 286 4.16 36.63 1.06
C TYR A 286 5.06 35.39 1.16
N ASP A 287 6.39 35.57 1.04
CA ASP A 287 7.34 34.45 1.05
C ASP A 287 7.33 33.69 2.40
N ILE A 288 7.11 34.42 3.50
CA ILE A 288 7.02 33.82 4.83
C ILE A 288 5.70 33.04 4.97
N ILE A 289 4.60 33.57 4.45
CA ILE A 289 3.32 32.84 4.41
C ILE A 289 3.47 31.56 3.58
N TYR A 290 4.15 31.65 2.44
CA TYR A 290 4.43 30.51 1.59
C TYR A 290 5.24 29.44 2.33
N GLN A 291 6.35 29.80 2.97
CA GLN A 291 7.18 28.86 3.75
C GLN A 291 6.42 28.23 4.92
N ILE A 292 5.67 29.03 5.70
CA ILE A 292 4.85 28.51 6.81
C ILE A 292 3.86 27.48 6.27
N THR A 293 3.13 27.84 5.21
CA THR A 293 2.12 26.97 4.65
C THR A 293 2.77 25.72 4.08
N GLU A 294 3.89 25.83 3.36
CA GLU A 294 4.67 24.71 2.83
C GLU A 294 5.09 23.71 3.90
N LEU A 295 5.51 24.14 5.08
CA LEU A 295 5.88 23.27 6.20
C LEU A 295 4.67 22.70 6.97
N THR A 296 3.46 23.16 6.67
CA THR A 296 2.23 22.81 7.39
C THR A 296 1.45 21.71 6.65
N PRO A 297 0.90 20.69 7.37
CA PRO A 297 0.02 19.69 6.80
C PRO A 297 -1.18 20.32 6.09
N THR A 298 -1.63 19.72 4.98
CA THR A 298 -2.74 20.25 4.19
C THR A 298 -4.02 20.51 4.99
N SER A 299 -4.37 19.65 5.96
CA SER A 299 -5.54 19.88 6.82
C SER A 299 -5.47 21.21 7.57
N ALA A 300 -4.29 21.53 8.12
CA ALA A 300 -4.04 22.79 8.81
C ALA A 300 -3.95 23.97 7.85
N VAL A 301 -3.41 23.81 6.64
CA VAL A 301 -3.45 24.86 5.61
C VAL A 301 -4.88 25.16 5.19
N LEU A 302 -5.72 24.15 5.00
CA LEU A 302 -7.14 24.34 4.69
C LEU A 302 -7.89 25.01 5.85
N ALA A 303 -7.56 24.67 7.11
CA ALA A 303 -8.09 25.37 8.27
C ALA A 303 -7.63 26.84 8.33
N LEU A 304 -6.38 27.10 7.99
CA LEU A 304 -5.82 28.45 7.92
C LEU A 304 -6.48 29.27 6.81
N CYS A 305 -6.73 28.69 5.64
CA CYS A 305 -7.53 29.31 4.57
C CYS A 305 -8.98 29.61 5.00
N LYS A 306 -9.54 28.88 5.96
CA LYS A 306 -10.86 29.20 6.53
C LYS A 306 -10.78 30.32 7.57
N ALA A 307 -9.66 30.43 8.27
CA ALA A 307 -9.45 31.37 9.38
C ALA A 307 -8.88 32.73 8.94
N SER A 308 -8.06 32.77 7.88
CA SER A 308 -7.39 33.98 7.36
C SER A 308 -7.76 34.21 5.90
N ARG A 309 -8.31 35.39 5.62
CA ARG A 309 -8.66 35.82 4.26
C ARG A 309 -7.41 36.12 3.45
N VAL A 310 -6.37 36.68 4.08
CA VAL A 310 -5.10 36.96 3.40
C VAL A 310 -4.51 35.65 2.87
N VAL A 311 -4.43 34.63 3.71
CA VAL A 311 -3.93 33.31 3.30
C VAL A 311 -4.85 32.66 2.27
N HIS A 312 -6.17 32.73 2.44
CA HIS A 312 -7.12 32.20 1.46
C HIS A 312 -6.94 32.79 0.07
N ALA A 313 -6.87 34.13 -0.03
CA ALA A 313 -6.73 34.83 -1.30
C ALA A 313 -5.40 34.52 -1.98
N LEU A 314 -4.32 34.42 -1.19
CA LEU A 314 -2.98 34.08 -1.71
C LEU A 314 -2.92 32.65 -2.25
N LEU A 315 -3.54 31.68 -1.58
CA LEU A 315 -3.42 30.27 -1.95
C LEU A 315 -4.47 29.79 -2.95
N ARG A 316 -5.68 30.36 -2.98
CA ARG A 316 -6.80 29.86 -3.81
C ARG A 316 -6.44 29.73 -5.30
N GLY A 317 -5.74 30.72 -5.85
CA GLY A 317 -5.34 30.77 -7.27
C GLY A 317 -3.90 30.31 -7.52
N ASN A 318 -3.17 29.88 -6.49
CA ASN A 318 -1.76 29.55 -6.63
C ASN A 318 -1.57 28.10 -7.13
N VAL A 319 -1.64 27.95 -8.45
CA VAL A 319 -1.47 26.67 -9.14
C VAL A 319 -0.11 26.03 -8.80
N GLY A 320 0.97 26.81 -8.77
CA GLY A 320 2.31 26.32 -8.46
C GLY A 320 2.42 25.71 -7.07
N PHE A 321 1.86 26.39 -6.06
CA PHE A 321 1.81 25.90 -4.68
C PHE A 321 1.09 24.56 -4.57
N TRP A 322 -0.12 24.46 -5.13
CA TRP A 322 -0.90 23.23 -5.02
C TRP A 322 -0.32 22.08 -5.84
N ARG A 323 0.28 22.36 -7.01
CA ARG A 323 1.02 21.35 -7.79
C ARG A 323 2.19 20.78 -6.99
N HIS A 324 3.02 21.65 -6.43
CA HIS A 324 4.15 21.25 -5.61
C HIS A 324 3.69 20.41 -4.40
N ARG A 325 2.64 20.88 -3.71
CA ARG A 325 2.05 20.16 -2.58
C ARG A 325 1.48 18.80 -2.95
N ILE A 326 0.78 18.67 -4.09
CA ILE A 326 0.28 17.39 -4.60
C ILE A 326 1.44 16.43 -4.85
N ALA A 327 2.47 16.86 -5.57
CA ALA A 327 3.63 16.02 -5.88
C ALA A 327 4.36 15.55 -4.62
N ARG A 328 4.49 16.43 -3.61
CA ARG A 328 5.15 16.12 -2.35
C ARG A 328 4.33 15.21 -1.43
N GLU A 329 3.01 15.44 -1.35
CA GLU A 329 2.14 14.71 -0.42
C GLU A 329 1.56 13.41 -0.99
N LEU A 330 1.60 13.22 -2.31
CA LEU A 330 1.10 12.03 -3.00
C LEU A 330 2.15 11.40 -3.94
N PRO A 331 3.39 11.14 -3.49
CA PRO A 331 4.46 10.65 -4.36
C PRO A 331 4.18 9.26 -4.95
N TRP A 332 3.35 8.44 -4.30
CA TRP A 332 2.89 7.14 -4.83
C TRP A 332 1.90 7.28 -6.00
N PHE A 333 1.27 8.45 -6.17
CA PHE A 333 0.27 8.69 -7.20
C PHE A 333 0.90 9.31 -8.45
N TYR A 334 1.83 8.58 -9.03
CA TYR A 334 2.68 9.07 -10.11
C TYR A 334 1.96 9.29 -11.44
N GLU A 335 0.74 8.80 -11.63
CA GLU A 335 -0.10 9.11 -12.79
C GLU A 335 -0.71 10.51 -12.67
N LEU A 336 -0.93 11.00 -11.45
CA LEU A 336 -1.47 12.33 -11.19
C LEU A 336 -0.44 13.44 -11.46
N ILE A 337 0.83 13.21 -11.11
CA ILE A 337 1.88 14.22 -11.14
C ILE A 337 2.14 14.79 -12.57
N PRO A 338 2.25 13.96 -13.64
CA PRO A 338 2.37 14.46 -15.01
C PRO A 338 1.15 15.26 -15.45
N LEU A 339 -0.06 14.87 -15.04
CA LEU A 339 -1.29 15.62 -15.35
C LEU A 339 -1.28 16.99 -14.70
N MET A 340 -0.71 17.09 -13.51
CA MET A 340 -0.54 18.36 -12.81
C MET A 340 0.56 19.22 -13.45
N SER A 341 1.42 18.65 -14.29
CA SER A 341 2.56 19.36 -14.87
C SER A 341 2.18 20.28 -16.03
N ASP A 342 1.07 20.01 -16.70
CA ASP A 342 0.51 20.77 -17.82
C ASP A 342 -0.26 22.02 -17.31
N PRO A 343 0.26 23.25 -17.48
CA PRO A 343 -0.36 24.46 -16.94
C PRO A 343 -1.74 24.77 -17.51
N GLU A 344 -1.99 24.44 -18.79
CA GLU A 344 -3.26 24.75 -19.45
C GLU A 344 -4.38 23.90 -18.86
N ARG A 345 -4.10 22.62 -18.60
CA ARG A 345 -5.04 21.65 -18.05
C ARG A 345 -5.42 21.87 -16.60
N VAL A 346 -4.58 22.53 -15.81
CA VAL A 346 -4.81 22.74 -14.38
C VAL A 346 -5.34 24.13 -14.05
N SER A 347 -5.39 25.02 -15.04
CA SER A 347 -5.75 26.43 -14.84
C SER A 347 -7.19 26.63 -14.36
N ASP A 348 -8.11 25.76 -14.77
CA ASP A 348 -9.52 25.77 -14.38
C ASP A 348 -9.85 24.78 -13.24
N LEU A 349 -8.86 24.00 -12.77
CA LEU A 349 -9.05 22.98 -11.76
C LEU A 349 -8.90 23.52 -10.33
N ASN A 350 -9.79 23.07 -9.47
CA ASN A 350 -9.68 23.25 -8.04
C ASN A 350 -8.74 22.19 -7.46
N LEU A 351 -7.44 22.51 -7.44
CA LEU A 351 -6.40 21.59 -6.97
C LEU A 351 -6.55 21.17 -5.51
N THR A 352 -7.26 21.93 -4.67
CA THR A 352 -7.59 21.48 -3.30
C THR A 352 -8.60 20.34 -3.28
N LYS A 353 -9.57 20.36 -4.20
CA LYS A 353 -10.52 19.25 -4.39
C LYS A 353 -9.82 18.04 -4.98
N VAL A 354 -8.95 18.23 -5.98
CA VAL A 354 -8.14 17.15 -6.58
C VAL A 354 -7.28 16.48 -5.51
N LEU A 355 -6.56 17.25 -4.68
CA LEU A 355 -5.75 16.73 -3.58
C LEU A 355 -6.61 15.95 -2.55
N SER A 356 -7.79 16.47 -2.21
CA SER A 356 -8.70 15.81 -1.26
C SER A 356 -9.26 14.50 -1.81
N TRP A 357 -9.67 14.50 -3.08
CA TRP A 357 -10.12 13.30 -3.79
C TRP A 357 -9.01 12.26 -3.88
N ALA A 358 -7.82 12.66 -4.35
CA ALA A 358 -6.67 11.77 -4.53
C ALA A 358 -6.24 11.12 -3.20
N ARG A 359 -6.27 11.87 -2.09
CA ARG A 359 -6.07 11.31 -0.75
C ARG A 359 -7.11 10.27 -0.37
N LYS A 360 -8.38 10.53 -0.68
CA LYS A 360 -9.49 9.67 -0.27
C LYS A 360 -9.54 8.38 -1.07
N VAL A 361 -9.34 8.45 -2.39
CA VAL A 361 -9.35 7.27 -3.25
C VAL A 361 -8.12 6.40 -3.08
N SER A 362 -6.99 6.96 -2.64
CA SER A 362 -5.77 6.19 -2.34
C SER A 362 -5.68 5.73 -0.88
N GLU A 363 -6.68 6.01 -0.04
CA GLU A 363 -6.66 5.64 1.38
C GLU A 363 -6.79 4.11 1.55
N PRO A 364 -5.76 3.41 2.08
CA PRO A 364 -5.78 1.96 2.25
C PRO A 364 -6.80 1.57 3.32
N ARG A 365 -7.73 0.69 2.95
CA ARG A 365 -8.81 0.21 3.81
C ARG A 365 -9.17 -1.24 3.50
N LEU A 366 -9.56 -1.99 4.54
CA LEU A 366 -10.16 -3.30 4.36
C LEU A 366 -11.57 -3.16 3.76
N GLY A 367 -11.99 -4.16 2.98
CA GLY A 367 -13.27 -4.18 2.27
C GLY A 367 -13.36 -3.14 1.15
N MET A 368 -12.23 -2.56 0.73
CA MET A 368 -12.20 -1.71 -0.44
C MET A 368 -12.51 -2.53 -1.70
N SER A 369 -13.14 -1.91 -2.68
CA SER A 369 -13.38 -2.49 -4.00
C SER A 369 -13.26 -1.43 -5.09
N GLY A 370 -13.16 -1.88 -6.34
CA GLY A 370 -13.10 -1.00 -7.51
C GLY A 370 -11.68 -0.58 -7.93
N PRO A 371 -11.59 0.34 -8.91
CA PRO A 371 -10.37 0.53 -9.71
C PRO A 371 -9.21 1.21 -8.96
N PHE A 372 -9.48 1.84 -7.82
CA PHE A 372 -8.45 2.51 -7.01
C PHE A 372 -7.79 1.61 -5.97
N MET A 373 -8.20 0.34 -5.86
CA MET A 373 -7.61 -0.60 -4.91
C MET A 373 -6.09 -0.77 -5.12
N SER A 374 -5.64 -0.87 -6.38
CA SER A 374 -4.21 -0.94 -6.71
C SER A 374 -3.45 0.28 -6.20
N LEU A 375 -4.01 1.48 -6.37
CA LEU A 375 -3.41 2.72 -5.86
C LEU A 375 -3.37 2.75 -4.33
N ALA A 376 -4.40 2.23 -3.67
CA ALA A 376 -4.43 2.14 -2.22
C ALA A 376 -3.38 1.15 -1.69
N ASN A 377 -3.24 -0.04 -2.31
CA ASN A 377 -2.17 -0.98 -1.95
C ASN A 377 -0.78 -0.37 -2.22
N ARG A 378 -0.63 0.34 -3.35
CA ARG A 378 0.61 1.06 -3.66
C ARG A 378 0.98 2.09 -2.61
N ARG A 379 0.02 2.90 -2.14
CA ARG A 379 0.26 3.86 -1.05
C ARG A 379 0.73 3.17 0.22
N ARG A 380 0.12 2.04 0.57
CA ARG A 380 0.53 1.24 1.74
C ARG A 380 1.98 0.78 1.62
N ILE A 381 2.33 0.16 0.49
CA ILE A 381 3.68 -0.33 0.21
C ILE A 381 4.68 0.82 0.13
N TRP A 382 4.26 1.98 -0.38
CA TRP A 382 5.10 3.17 -0.46
C TRP A 382 5.64 3.57 0.92
N THR A 383 4.83 3.51 1.98
CA THR A 383 5.27 3.79 3.36
C THR A 383 6.40 2.85 3.80
N VAL A 384 6.40 1.61 3.34
CA VAL A 384 7.50 0.65 3.60
C VAL A 384 8.74 1.03 2.81
N CYS A 385 8.57 1.38 1.53
CA CYS A 385 9.66 1.91 0.71
C CYS A 385 10.27 3.18 1.30
N GLU A 386 9.49 4.04 1.97
CA GLU A 386 10.02 5.22 2.67
C GLU A 386 10.94 4.86 3.84
N GLN A 387 10.58 3.85 4.64
CA GLN A 387 11.41 3.33 5.73
C GLN A 387 12.72 2.76 5.20
N LEU A 388 12.65 1.89 4.17
CA LEU A 388 13.84 1.31 3.54
C LEU A 388 14.73 2.37 2.88
N ALA A 389 14.12 3.36 2.21
CA ALA A 389 14.87 4.44 1.57
C ALA A 389 15.61 5.34 2.57
N GLU A 390 15.06 5.54 3.78
CA GLU A 390 15.76 6.26 4.85
C GLU A 390 17.01 5.50 5.31
N LEU A 391 16.86 4.21 5.59
CA LEU A 391 17.99 3.34 5.99
C LEU A 391 19.05 3.27 4.88
N TYR A 392 18.62 3.15 3.63
CA TYR A 392 19.50 3.12 2.47
C TYR A 392 20.32 4.40 2.33
N ARG A 393 19.69 5.57 2.45
CA ARG A 393 20.38 6.86 2.41
C ARG A 393 21.42 6.99 3.52
N LYS A 394 21.07 6.57 4.74
CA LYS A 394 22.00 6.59 5.89
C LYS A 394 23.22 5.69 5.66
N GLN A 395 23.01 4.45 5.23
CA GLN A 395 24.12 3.52 5.04
C GLN A 395 25.02 3.91 3.87
N THR A 396 24.45 4.42 2.79
CA THR A 396 25.25 4.88 1.63
C THR A 396 26.01 6.17 1.95
N SER A 397 25.47 7.09 2.75
CA SER A 397 26.23 8.25 3.22
C SER A 397 27.40 7.86 4.12
N GLU A 398 27.18 6.97 5.09
CA GLU A 398 28.23 6.49 6.00
C GLU A 398 29.34 5.76 5.25
N SER A 399 28.99 4.95 4.24
CA SER A 399 29.95 4.25 3.39
C SER A 399 30.79 5.21 2.54
N ASN A 400 30.16 6.25 1.99
CA ASN A 400 30.87 7.29 1.24
C ASN A 400 31.82 8.12 2.12
N GLU A 401 31.40 8.47 3.34
CA GLU A 401 32.26 9.17 4.29
C GLU A 401 33.45 8.32 4.75
N ALA A 402 33.24 7.02 4.99
CA ALA A 402 34.32 6.09 5.33
C ALA A 402 35.34 5.94 4.19
N ALA A 403 34.86 5.86 2.95
CA ALA A 403 35.73 5.80 1.77
C ALA A 403 36.59 7.06 1.59
N LEU A 404 36.01 8.25 1.82
CA LEU A 404 36.73 9.53 1.74
C LEU A 404 37.82 9.65 2.82
N ARG A 405 37.55 9.21 4.06
CA ARG A 405 38.58 9.20 5.12
C ARG A 405 39.74 8.26 4.82
N ALA A 406 39.44 7.08 4.24
CA ALA A 406 40.47 6.11 3.87
C ALA A 406 41.39 6.63 2.75
N THR A 407 40.94 7.57 1.92
CA THR A 407 41.76 8.20 0.88
C THR A 407 42.60 9.38 1.38
N ASP A 408 42.24 10.00 2.51
CA ASP A 408 42.99 11.11 3.11
C ASP A 408 44.14 10.63 4.04
N ASP A 409 44.14 9.35 4.42
CA ASP A 409 45.16 8.70 5.26
C ASP A 409 46.29 8.01 4.44
N VAL A 410 46.32 8.20 3.10
CA VAL A 410 47.36 7.72 2.17
C VAL A 410 48.15 8.91 1.62
#